data_AF-A0A345CUQ9-F1
#
_entry.id   AF-A0A345CUQ9-F1
#
_cell.length_a   1.000
_cell.length_b   1.000
_cell.length_c   1.000
_cell.angle_alpha   90.00
_cell.angle_beta   90.00
_cell.angle_gamma   90.00
#
_symmetry.space_group_name_H-M   'P 1'
#
loop_
_entity.id
_entity.type
_entity.pdbx_description
1 polymer ?
#
loop_
_entity_poly.entity_id
_entity_poly.type
_entity_poly.pdbx_seq_one_letter_code
_entity_poly.pdbx_strand_id
1 'polypeptide(L)'
;MTYLGRLDDEAKEKLFYYNEYIFHKMEELKFPDSYDKETDKYSIEERIEKARLIDENYDSLRGKIDGIPTKDELGSWEANTIQQATVILGLLGFKNTSEQLAKIGYRYTRAGFDSDLLINTLMDGAIKHKYSESASKPRNRYFDEIMEVISLTWSHNPCGSKKEMIRRIMAHYPGKVDESTLKRWIKKAGITPPRPEKYKNFSLVFP
;
A
#
# COMPACT_ATOMS: atom_id res chain seq x y z
N MET A 1 -15.92 8.19 -0.60
CA MET A 1 -14.80 8.04 0.34
C MET A 1 -13.68 7.35 -0.43
N THR A 2 -12.67 8.09 -0.88
CA THR A 2 -11.59 7.61 -1.76
C THR A 2 -10.73 6.57 -1.03
N TYR A 3 -10.36 5.47 -1.70
CA TYR A 3 -9.59 4.35 -1.13
C TYR A 3 -8.27 4.78 -0.44
N LEU A 4 -7.66 5.88 -0.92
CA LEU A 4 -6.45 6.49 -0.35
C LEU A 4 -6.59 6.94 1.11
N GLY A 5 -7.80 7.26 1.58
CA GLY A 5 -8.03 7.69 2.96
C GLY A 5 -7.89 6.58 4.00
N ARG A 6 -7.75 5.32 3.57
CA ARG A 6 -7.62 4.14 4.45
C ARG A 6 -6.18 3.61 4.57
N LEU A 7 -5.24 4.17 3.81
CA LEU A 7 -3.85 3.74 3.79
C LEU A 7 -3.03 4.50 4.84
N ASP A 8 -2.07 3.81 5.47
CA ASP A 8 -1.01 4.46 6.23
C ASP A 8 0.01 5.14 5.30
N ASP A 9 0.87 5.99 5.86
CA ASP A 9 1.76 6.83 5.07
C ASP A 9 2.85 6.02 4.34
N GLU A 10 3.27 4.88 4.90
CA GLU A 10 4.22 3.97 4.26
C GLU A 10 3.59 3.30 3.02
N ALA A 11 2.33 2.88 3.11
CA ALA A 11 1.59 2.31 1.99
C ALA A 11 1.35 3.36 0.88
N LYS A 12 1.06 4.62 1.25
CA LYS A 12 0.93 5.72 0.26
C LYS A 12 2.24 5.98 -0.47
N GLU A 13 3.37 5.96 0.24
CA GLU A 13 4.69 6.17 -0.34
C GLU A 13 5.06 5.05 -1.34
N LYS A 14 4.82 3.78 -0.99
CA LYS A 14 5.03 2.65 -1.90
C LYS A 14 4.15 2.73 -3.14
N LEU A 15 2.90 3.16 -2.99
CA LEU A 15 1.98 3.36 -4.11
C LEU A 15 2.45 4.49 -5.04
N PHE A 16 2.98 5.57 -4.47
CA PHE A 16 3.57 6.67 -5.23
C PHE A 16 4.77 6.20 -6.07
N TYR A 17 5.73 5.49 -5.47
CA TYR A 17 6.88 4.95 -6.22
C TYR A 17 6.47 3.94 -7.29
N TYR A 18 5.46 3.11 -7.03
CA TYR A 18 4.94 2.19 -8.02
C TYR A 18 4.32 2.94 -9.21
N ASN A 19 3.53 3.99 -8.95
CA ASN A 19 2.95 4.82 -9.99
C ASN A 19 4.03 5.54 -10.82
N GLU A 20 5.07 6.08 -10.19
CA GLU A 20 6.21 6.69 -10.88
C GLU A 20 7.00 5.66 -11.72
N TYR A 21 7.22 4.45 -11.19
CA TYR A 21 7.86 3.36 -11.93
C TYR A 21 7.06 2.96 -13.17
N ILE A 22 5.73 2.80 -13.01
CA ILE A 22 4.83 2.50 -14.12
C ILE A 22 4.85 3.66 -15.13
N PHE A 23 4.84 4.91 -14.68
CA PHE A 23 4.97 6.10 -15.54
C PHE A 23 6.23 6.06 -16.39
N HIS A 24 7.40 5.82 -15.78
CA HIS A 24 8.66 5.70 -16.53
C HIS A 24 8.69 4.51 -17.49
N LYS A 25 8.17 3.33 -17.09
CA LYS A 25 8.05 2.18 -18.00
C LYS A 25 7.10 2.44 -19.17
N MET A 26 6.17 3.37 -19.02
CA MET A 26 5.28 3.79 -20.10
C MET A 26 5.92 4.80 -21.07
N GLU A 27 6.88 5.62 -20.63
CA GLU A 27 7.69 6.42 -21.55
C GLU A 27 8.58 5.55 -22.44
N GLU A 28 9.01 4.39 -21.93
CA GLU A 28 9.78 3.39 -22.68
C GLU A 28 8.93 2.56 -23.67
N LEU A 29 7.60 2.58 -23.54
CA LEU A 29 6.68 1.85 -24.41
C LEU A 29 6.60 2.55 -25.77
N LYS A 30 7.35 2.01 -26.74
CA LYS A 30 7.17 2.33 -28.15
C LYS A 30 5.84 1.75 -28.62
N PHE A 31 4.96 2.60 -29.13
CA PHE A 31 3.79 2.12 -29.85
C PHE A 31 4.25 1.24 -31.01
N PRO A 32 3.69 0.04 -31.20
CA PRO A 32 4.19 -0.85 -32.23
C PRO A 32 3.98 -0.22 -33.61
N ASP A 33 5.06 -0.18 -34.41
CA ASP A 33 5.08 0.25 -35.82
C ASP A 33 4.03 -0.47 -36.69
N SER A 34 3.39 -1.53 -36.17
CA SER A 34 2.30 -2.25 -36.81
C SER A 34 1.03 -1.42 -36.96
N TYR A 35 0.80 -0.40 -36.13
CA TYR A 35 -0.42 0.42 -36.21
C TYR A 35 -0.44 1.26 -37.49
N ASP A 36 0.67 1.92 -37.80
CA ASP A 36 0.83 2.70 -39.03
C ASP A 36 0.75 1.83 -40.29
N LYS A 37 1.33 0.63 -40.24
CA LYS A 37 1.34 -0.32 -41.36
C LYS A 37 -0.05 -0.87 -41.70
N GLU A 38 -1.00 -0.88 -40.77
CA GLU A 38 -2.37 -1.32 -41.02
C GLU A 38 -3.26 -0.19 -41.54
N THR A 39 -3.09 1.04 -41.03
CA THR A 39 -3.89 2.19 -41.47
C THR A 39 -3.48 2.71 -42.85
N ASP A 40 -2.19 2.61 -43.20
CA ASP A 40 -1.66 3.10 -44.47
C ASP A 40 -1.99 2.16 -45.66
N LYS A 41 -2.66 1.02 -45.41
CA LYS A 41 -3.21 0.13 -46.45
C LYS A 41 -4.49 0.65 -47.09
N TYR A 42 -5.18 1.56 -46.43
CA TYR A 42 -6.45 2.10 -46.86
C TYR A 42 -6.27 3.45 -47.54
N SER A 43 -7.06 3.70 -48.58
CA SER A 43 -7.20 5.05 -49.15
C SER A 43 -7.72 6.04 -48.11
N ILE A 44 -7.54 7.34 -48.37
CA ILE A 44 -8.02 8.39 -47.47
C ILE A 44 -9.53 8.29 -47.28
N GLU A 45 -10.28 8.02 -48.35
CA GLU A 45 -11.73 7.87 -48.35
C GLU A 45 -12.18 6.67 -47.50
N GLU A 46 -11.52 5.52 -47.65
CA GLU A 46 -11.82 4.32 -46.84
C GLU A 46 -11.52 4.54 -45.35
N ARG A 47 -10.48 5.31 -45.03
CA ARG A 47 -10.12 5.66 -43.65
C ARG A 47 -11.17 6.56 -43.01
N ILE A 48 -11.67 7.55 -43.75
CA ILE A 48 -12.75 8.44 -43.31
C ILE A 48 -14.03 7.65 -43.06
N GLU A 49 -14.38 6.75 -43.99
CA GLU A 49 -15.58 5.92 -43.86
C GLU A 49 -15.50 4.99 -42.65
N LYS A 50 -14.36 4.32 -42.44
CA LYS A 50 -14.13 3.49 -41.26
C LYS A 50 -14.19 4.30 -39.96
N ALA A 51 -13.65 5.52 -39.95
CA ALA A 51 -13.70 6.40 -38.79
C ALA A 51 -15.15 6.76 -38.44
N ARG A 52 -15.99 7.09 -39.43
CA ARG A 52 -17.42 7.36 -39.24
C ARG A 52 -18.16 6.13 -38.74
N LEU A 53 -17.93 4.97 -39.34
CA LEU A 53 -18.54 3.72 -38.90
C LEU A 53 -18.20 3.39 -37.45
N ILE A 54 -16.96 3.66 -37.01
CA ILE A 54 -16.54 3.44 -35.62
C ILE A 54 -17.18 4.46 -34.67
N ASP A 55 -17.32 5.72 -35.08
CA ASP A 55 -17.98 6.78 -34.32
C ASP A 55 -19.47 6.48 -34.12
N GLU A 56 -20.16 6.13 -35.22
CA GLU A 56 -21.61 5.83 -35.25
C GLU A 56 -21.97 4.54 -34.51
N ASN A 57 -21.07 3.55 -34.47
CA ASN A 57 -21.32 2.25 -33.84
C ASN A 57 -20.89 2.14 -32.37
N TYR A 58 -20.66 3.27 -31.69
CA TYR A 58 -20.20 3.31 -30.30
C TYR A 58 -21.02 2.40 -29.35
N ASP A 59 -22.34 2.39 -29.49
CA ASP A 59 -23.23 1.58 -28.64
C ASP A 59 -23.29 0.09 -29.04
N SER A 60 -22.98 -0.27 -30.29
CA SER A 60 -22.99 -1.67 -30.74
C SER A 60 -21.78 -2.47 -30.23
N LEU A 61 -20.67 -1.78 -29.93
CA LEU A 61 -19.52 -2.33 -29.20
C LEU A 61 -19.77 -2.45 -27.69
N ARG A 62 -20.87 -1.85 -27.20
CA ARG A 62 -21.22 -1.77 -25.78
C ARG A 62 -22.14 -2.90 -25.31
N GLY A 63 -22.60 -3.78 -26.18
CA GLY A 63 -23.55 -4.81 -25.77
C GLY A 63 -23.84 -5.90 -26.79
N LYS A 64 -23.07 -6.99 -26.74
CA LYS A 64 -23.54 -8.38 -26.91
C LYS A 64 -22.42 -9.39 -26.71
N ILE A 65 -22.23 -9.83 -25.46
CA ILE A 65 -22.09 -11.24 -25.13
C ILE A 65 -23.02 -11.48 -23.92
N ASP A 66 -24.13 -12.16 -24.17
CA ASP A 66 -25.01 -12.87 -23.21
C ASP A 66 -25.16 -12.33 -21.77
N GLY A 67 -25.79 -11.16 -21.65
CA GLY A 67 -26.90 -11.02 -20.71
C GLY A 67 -26.64 -10.50 -19.29
N ILE A 68 -25.41 -10.40 -18.78
CA ILE A 68 -25.15 -9.70 -17.50
C ILE A 68 -23.72 -9.11 -17.53
N PRO A 69 -23.51 -7.78 -17.57
CA PRO A 69 -22.20 -7.20 -17.35
C PRO A 69 -21.92 -7.18 -15.85
N THR A 70 -21.19 -8.17 -15.34
CA THR A 70 -20.48 -8.03 -14.07
C THR A 70 -19.33 -7.04 -14.24
N LYS A 71 -18.95 -6.39 -13.14
CA LYS A 71 -18.02 -5.26 -12.99
C LYS A 71 -16.61 -5.42 -13.61
N ASP A 72 -16.32 -6.58 -14.22
CA ASP A 72 -14.97 -7.06 -14.50
C ASP A 72 -14.63 -7.25 -16.00
N GLU A 73 -15.56 -7.10 -16.96
CA GLU A 73 -15.28 -7.58 -18.35
C GLU A 73 -15.24 -6.55 -19.49
N LEU A 74 -15.52 -5.27 -19.26
CA LEU A 74 -15.12 -4.24 -20.23
C LEU A 74 -14.57 -3.06 -19.45
N GLY A 75 -13.45 -2.51 -19.93
CA GLY A 75 -12.88 -1.30 -19.37
C GLY A 75 -13.95 -0.24 -19.13
N SER A 76 -13.76 0.60 -18.12
CA SER A 76 -14.67 1.71 -17.79
C SER A 76 -15.09 2.49 -19.04
N TRP A 77 -16.24 3.15 -19.01
CA TRP A 77 -16.70 4.01 -20.12
C TRP A 77 -15.61 4.96 -20.65
N GLU A 78 -14.81 5.52 -19.74
CA GLU A 78 -13.67 6.38 -20.03
C GLU A 78 -12.62 5.67 -20.89
N ALA A 79 -12.21 4.46 -20.50
CA ALA A 79 -11.24 3.64 -21.22
C ALA A 79 -11.71 3.30 -22.65
N ASN A 80 -12.97 2.89 -22.81
CA ASN A 80 -13.53 2.57 -24.13
C ASN A 80 -13.61 3.82 -25.02
N THR A 81 -13.97 4.97 -24.45
CA THR A 81 -14.02 6.26 -25.15
C THR A 81 -12.64 6.69 -25.62
N ILE A 82 -11.64 6.56 -24.75
CA ILE A 82 -10.24 6.89 -25.09
C ILE A 82 -9.72 5.98 -26.21
N GLN A 83 -10.04 4.67 -26.16
CA GLN A 83 -9.64 3.73 -27.20
C GLN A 83 -10.32 4.02 -28.54
N GLN A 84 -11.62 4.30 -28.55
CA GLN A 84 -12.35 4.65 -29.78
C GLN A 84 -11.77 5.92 -30.41
N ALA A 85 -11.59 6.99 -29.62
CA ALA A 85 -11.03 8.25 -30.09
C ALA A 85 -9.60 8.07 -30.62
N THR A 86 -8.78 7.23 -29.97
CA THR A 86 -7.44 6.86 -30.44
C THR A 86 -7.50 6.29 -31.85
N VAL A 87 -8.43 5.35 -32.11
CA VAL A 87 -8.56 4.68 -33.41
C VAL A 87 -9.06 5.63 -34.49
N ILE A 88 -10.07 6.44 -34.19
CA ILE A 88 -10.60 7.45 -35.13
C ILE A 88 -9.48 8.43 -35.53
N LEU A 89 -8.73 8.95 -34.56
CA LEU A 89 -7.64 9.88 -34.82
C LEU A 89 -6.52 9.24 -35.65
N GLY A 90 -6.20 7.96 -35.41
CA GLY A 90 -5.23 7.20 -36.19
C GLY A 90 -5.68 7.03 -37.64
N LEU A 91 -6.93 6.62 -37.85
CA LEU A 91 -7.54 6.51 -39.18
C LEU A 91 -7.55 7.85 -39.91
N LEU A 92 -7.85 8.96 -39.24
CA LEU A 92 -7.84 10.30 -39.86
C LEU A 92 -6.43 10.88 -40.07
N GLY A 93 -5.38 10.19 -39.61
CA GLY A 93 -3.98 10.61 -39.83
C GLY A 93 -3.42 11.56 -38.77
N PHE A 94 -4.14 11.79 -37.66
CA PHE A 94 -3.65 12.54 -36.50
C PHE A 94 -2.75 11.66 -35.62
N LYS A 95 -1.66 11.15 -36.20
CA LYS A 95 -0.81 10.10 -35.61
C LYS A 95 -0.27 10.47 -34.22
N ASN A 96 0.29 11.68 -34.06
CA ASN A 96 0.83 12.13 -32.78
C ASN A 96 -0.25 12.20 -31.69
N THR A 97 -1.44 12.70 -32.02
CA THR A 97 -2.55 12.84 -31.06
C THR A 97 -3.13 11.48 -30.70
N SER A 98 -3.28 10.59 -31.69
CA SER A 98 -3.68 9.20 -31.49
C SER A 98 -2.71 8.49 -30.54
N GLU A 99 -1.40 8.58 -30.78
CA GLU A 99 -0.37 7.96 -29.93
C GLU A 99 -0.42 8.48 -28.48
N GLN A 100 -0.52 9.80 -28.29
CA GLN A 100 -0.63 10.40 -26.96
C GLN A 100 -1.88 9.91 -26.23
N LEU A 101 -3.02 9.89 -26.93
CA LEU A 101 -4.30 9.46 -26.36
C LEU A 101 -4.29 7.98 -25.99
N ALA A 102 -3.62 7.16 -26.80
CA ALA A 102 -3.42 5.74 -26.53
C ALA A 102 -2.58 5.50 -25.28
N LYS A 103 -1.49 6.28 -25.10
CA LYS A 103 -0.67 6.26 -23.87
C LYS A 103 -1.51 6.65 -22.65
N ILE A 104 -2.37 7.66 -22.77
CA ILE A 104 -3.30 8.06 -21.70
C ILE A 104 -4.32 6.95 -21.39
N GLY A 105 -4.90 6.31 -22.41
CA GLY A 105 -5.84 5.20 -22.21
C GLY A 105 -5.21 4.01 -21.50
N TYR A 106 -3.99 3.67 -21.89
CA TYR A 106 -3.21 2.63 -21.23
C TYR A 106 -2.87 2.97 -19.77
N ARG A 107 -2.51 4.23 -19.49
CA ARG A 107 -2.33 4.71 -18.12
C ARG A 107 -3.60 4.54 -17.30
N TYR A 108 -4.73 4.92 -17.86
CA TYR A 108 -6.02 4.88 -17.18
C TYR A 108 -6.42 3.44 -16.81
N THR A 109 -6.31 2.49 -17.74
CA THR A 109 -6.67 1.08 -17.49
C THR A 109 -5.71 0.41 -16.52
N ARG A 110 -4.40 0.67 -16.66
CA ARG A 110 -3.37 0.01 -15.87
C ARG A 110 -3.22 0.58 -14.47
N ALA A 111 -3.34 1.90 -14.32
CA ALA A 111 -3.35 2.54 -13.01
C ALA A 111 -4.54 2.07 -12.16
N GLY A 112 -5.71 1.85 -12.76
CA GLY A 112 -6.86 1.27 -12.04
C GLY A 112 -6.57 -0.15 -11.54
N PHE A 113 -6.20 -1.05 -12.45
CA PHE A 113 -6.02 -2.48 -12.14
C PHE A 113 -4.86 -2.77 -11.16
N ASP A 114 -3.70 -2.17 -11.42
CA ASP A 114 -2.51 -2.45 -10.60
C ASP A 114 -2.58 -1.75 -9.24
N SER A 115 -3.28 -0.61 -9.14
CA SER A 115 -3.50 0.06 -7.86
C SER A 115 -4.37 -0.77 -6.93
N ASP A 116 -5.44 -1.40 -7.41
CA ASP A 116 -6.31 -2.24 -6.58
C ASP A 116 -5.59 -3.50 -6.08
N LEU A 117 -4.82 -4.17 -6.95
CA LEU A 117 -4.02 -5.32 -6.57
C LEU A 117 -2.95 -4.96 -5.53
N LEU A 118 -2.25 -3.84 -5.73
CA LEU A 118 -1.25 -3.34 -4.81
C LEU A 118 -1.87 -2.93 -3.47
N ILE A 119 -2.99 -2.20 -3.51
CA ILE A 119 -3.74 -1.78 -2.32
C ILE A 119 -4.20 -2.99 -1.52
N ASN A 120 -4.75 -4.02 -2.18
CA ASN A 120 -5.18 -5.24 -1.51
C ASN A 120 -3.99 -5.99 -0.90
N THR A 121 -2.86 -6.08 -1.61
CA THR A 121 -1.65 -6.73 -1.09
C THR A 121 -1.07 -5.99 0.11
N LEU A 122 -1.05 -4.65 0.07
CA LEU A 122 -0.59 -3.80 1.18
C LEU A 122 -1.55 -3.91 2.39
N MET A 123 -2.86 -3.89 2.16
CA MET A 123 -3.86 -4.08 3.22
C MET A 123 -3.74 -5.45 3.87
N ASP A 124 -3.57 -6.52 3.08
CA ASP A 124 -3.35 -7.87 3.60
C ASP A 124 -2.07 -7.96 4.43
N GLY A 125 -0.99 -7.32 3.97
CA GLY A 125 0.26 -7.21 4.71
C GLY A 125 0.09 -6.50 6.05
N ALA A 126 -0.58 -5.34 6.06
CA ALA A 126 -0.83 -4.55 7.26
C ALA A 126 -1.74 -5.29 8.27
N ILE A 127 -2.78 -5.96 7.78
CA ILE A 127 -3.68 -6.78 8.61
C ILE A 127 -2.92 -7.95 9.22
N LYS A 128 -2.12 -8.68 8.43
CA LYS A 128 -1.27 -9.78 8.92
C LYS A 128 -0.26 -9.29 9.96
N HIS A 129 0.36 -8.13 9.75
CA HIS A 129 1.28 -7.53 10.70
C HIS A 129 0.58 -7.24 12.03
N LYS A 130 -0.57 -6.57 12.00
CA LYS A 130 -1.36 -6.25 13.19
C LYS A 130 -1.82 -7.51 13.95
N TYR A 131 -2.22 -8.56 13.23
CA TYR A 131 -2.56 -9.84 13.86
C TYR A 131 -1.33 -10.53 14.46
N SER A 132 -0.18 -10.48 13.78
CA SER A 132 1.08 -11.00 14.29
C SER A 132 1.52 -10.28 15.57
N GLU A 133 1.47 -8.95 15.59
CA GLU A 133 1.74 -8.15 16.78
C GLU A 133 0.80 -8.52 17.92
N SER A 134 -0.50 -8.59 17.65
CA SER A 134 -1.52 -8.97 18.64
C SER A 134 -1.31 -10.38 19.18
N ALA A 135 -0.95 -11.34 18.32
CA ALA A 135 -0.64 -12.71 18.72
C ALA A 135 0.68 -12.83 19.48
N SER A 136 1.62 -11.91 19.24
CA SER A 136 2.92 -11.89 19.91
C SER A 136 2.85 -11.34 21.35
N LYS A 137 1.79 -10.59 21.68
CA LYS A 137 1.56 -10.07 23.04
C LYS A 137 1.22 -11.21 24.01
N PRO A 138 1.73 -11.16 25.25
CA PRO A 138 1.29 -12.09 26.30
C PRO A 138 -0.22 -12.00 26.53
N ARG A 139 -0.90 -13.15 26.66
CA ARG A 139 -2.36 -13.25 26.91
C ARG A 139 -2.81 -12.75 28.28
N ASN A 140 -1.95 -12.05 29.03
CA ASN A 140 -2.29 -11.53 30.34
C ASN A 140 -2.93 -10.15 30.17
N ARG A 141 -4.16 -9.98 30.70
CA ARG A 141 -4.92 -8.73 30.60
C ARG A 141 -4.21 -7.50 31.21
N TYR A 142 -3.27 -7.73 32.13
CA TYR A 142 -2.49 -6.68 32.78
C TYR A 142 -1.17 -6.37 32.05
N PHE A 143 -0.87 -7.06 30.94
CA PHE A 143 0.40 -6.89 30.23
C PHE A 143 0.64 -5.45 29.81
N ASP A 144 -0.28 -4.87 29.05
CA ASP A 144 -0.10 -3.52 28.49
C ASP A 144 0.03 -2.48 29.63
N GLU A 145 -0.86 -2.52 30.62
CA GLU A 145 -0.85 -1.64 31.80
C GLU A 145 0.47 -1.76 32.60
N ILE A 146 0.90 -2.97 32.92
CA ILE A 146 2.14 -3.20 33.70
C ILE A 146 3.37 -2.71 32.93
N MET A 147 3.42 -2.97 31.62
CA MET A 147 4.56 -2.53 30.80
C MET A 147 4.61 -1.01 30.67
N GLU A 148 3.45 -0.34 30.60
CA GLU A 148 3.35 1.11 30.63
C GLU A 148 3.84 1.69 31.97
N VAL A 149 3.37 1.14 33.10
CA VAL A 149 3.82 1.55 34.44
C VAL A 149 5.34 1.40 34.59
N ILE A 150 5.92 0.29 34.12
CA ILE A 150 7.37 0.05 34.15
C ILE A 150 8.11 1.13 33.34
N SER A 151 7.65 1.41 32.12
CA SER A 151 8.26 2.41 31.23
C SER A 151 8.23 3.83 31.83
N LEU A 152 7.07 4.26 32.32
CA LEU A 152 6.89 5.56 32.96
C LEU A 152 7.74 5.69 34.22
N THR A 153 7.76 4.64 35.05
CA THR A 153 8.51 4.66 36.31
C THR A 153 10.01 4.75 36.08
N TRP A 154 10.56 4.08 35.06
CA TRP A 154 11.98 4.20 34.71
C TRP A 154 12.32 5.49 33.97
N SER A 155 11.38 6.07 33.24
CA SER A 155 11.55 7.42 32.67
C SER A 155 11.68 8.46 33.78
N HIS A 156 10.90 8.33 34.86
CA HIS A 156 10.97 9.23 36.02
C HIS A 156 12.15 8.90 36.96
N ASN A 157 12.49 7.61 37.10
CA ASN A 157 13.54 7.12 37.98
C ASN A 157 14.57 6.29 37.19
N PRO A 158 15.47 6.93 36.41
CA PRO A 158 16.39 6.23 35.53
C PRO A 158 17.35 5.28 36.27
N CYS A 159 17.67 5.59 37.53
CA CYS A 159 18.52 4.74 38.39
C CYS A 159 17.74 3.62 39.13
N GLY A 160 16.44 3.44 38.83
CA GLY A 160 15.59 2.48 39.52
C GLY A 160 16.02 1.03 39.26
N SER A 161 16.31 0.29 40.34
CA SER A 161 16.68 -1.12 40.25
C SER A 161 15.57 -1.97 39.63
N LYS A 162 15.91 -2.81 38.64
CA LYS A 162 15.00 -3.80 38.06
C LYS A 162 14.41 -4.74 39.11
N LYS A 163 15.19 -5.13 40.12
CA LYS A 163 14.73 -6.02 41.20
C LYS A 163 13.64 -5.33 42.04
N GLU A 164 13.86 -4.06 42.37
CA GLU A 164 12.89 -3.28 43.16
C GLU A 164 11.63 -2.96 42.36
N MET A 165 11.77 -2.65 41.06
CA MET A 165 10.63 -2.49 40.14
C MET A 165 9.74 -3.73 40.16
N ILE A 166 10.32 -4.90 39.93
CA ILE A 166 9.57 -6.16 39.90
C ILE A 166 8.88 -6.42 41.25
N ARG A 167 9.58 -6.19 42.37
CA ARG A 167 9.01 -6.34 43.71
C ARG A 167 7.78 -5.46 43.92
N ARG A 168 7.84 -4.19 43.51
CA ARG A 168 6.73 -3.24 43.65
C ARG A 168 5.54 -3.59 42.76
N ILE A 169 5.80 -3.99 41.51
CA ILE A 169 4.74 -4.45 40.60
C ILE A 169 4.03 -5.68 41.17
N MET A 170 4.76 -6.68 41.65
CA MET A 170 4.14 -7.87 42.26
C MET A 170 3.32 -7.55 43.51
N ALA A 171 3.76 -6.58 44.32
CA ALA A 171 3.00 -6.12 45.48
C ALA A 171 1.70 -5.39 45.08
N HIS A 172 1.72 -4.63 43.98
CA HIS A 172 0.55 -3.92 43.47
C HIS A 172 -0.44 -4.82 42.72
N TYR A 173 0.05 -5.89 42.08
CA TYR A 173 -0.74 -6.87 41.33
C TYR A 173 -0.67 -8.28 41.93
N PRO A 174 -1.14 -8.49 43.18
CA PRO A 174 -0.96 -9.75 43.89
C PRO A 174 -1.68 -10.92 43.17
N GLY A 175 -0.92 -11.98 42.90
CA GLY A 175 -1.43 -13.19 42.24
C GLY A 175 -1.82 -13.01 40.76
N LYS A 176 -1.54 -11.85 40.15
CA LYS A 176 -1.88 -11.58 38.73
C LYS A 176 -0.67 -11.76 37.81
N VAL A 177 0.53 -11.67 38.35
CA VAL A 177 1.80 -11.83 37.65
C VAL A 177 2.86 -12.30 38.62
N ASP A 178 3.79 -13.13 38.16
CA ASP A 178 4.95 -13.60 38.93
C ASP A 178 6.27 -12.95 38.46
N GLU A 179 7.31 -13.10 39.27
CA GLU A 179 8.63 -12.52 39.01
C GLU A 179 9.24 -13.00 37.67
N SER A 180 9.06 -14.28 37.33
CA SER A 180 9.63 -14.88 36.12
C SER A 180 8.95 -14.33 34.86
N THR A 181 7.63 -14.14 34.93
CA THR A 181 6.80 -13.56 33.88
C THR A 181 7.21 -12.10 33.64
N LEU A 182 7.37 -11.30 34.70
CA LEU A 182 7.82 -9.91 34.60
C LEU A 182 9.24 -9.80 34.00
N LYS A 183 10.17 -10.65 34.46
CA LYS A 183 11.54 -10.69 33.88
C LYS A 183 11.51 -10.98 32.39
N ARG A 184 10.66 -11.92 31.96
CA ARG A 184 10.49 -12.29 30.55
C ARG A 184 9.90 -11.16 29.73
N TRP A 185 8.85 -10.48 30.24
CA TRP A 185 8.22 -9.36 29.54
C TRP A 185 9.18 -8.18 29.37
N ILE A 186 9.86 -7.78 30.44
CA ILE A 186 10.88 -6.72 30.41
C ILE A 186 11.97 -7.06 29.40
N LYS A 187 12.47 -8.31 29.40
CA LYS A 187 13.50 -8.76 28.45
C LYS A 187 12.98 -8.72 27.01
N LYS A 188 11.77 -9.23 26.75
CA LYS A 188 11.18 -9.29 25.41
C LYS A 188 10.90 -7.90 24.84
N ALA A 189 10.47 -6.97 25.67
CA ALA A 189 10.19 -5.58 25.28
C ALA A 189 11.45 -4.72 25.18
N GLY A 190 12.64 -5.24 25.53
CA GLY A 190 13.89 -4.47 25.49
C GLY A 190 13.96 -3.30 26.47
N ILE A 191 12.99 -3.17 27.37
CA ILE A 191 12.93 -2.06 28.33
C ILE A 191 13.99 -2.34 29.40
N THR A 192 15.01 -1.49 29.44
CA THR A 192 16.05 -1.52 30.46
C THR A 192 16.07 -0.19 31.18
N PRO A 193 16.42 -0.15 32.48
CA PRO A 193 16.63 1.12 33.15
C PRO A 193 17.67 1.92 32.33
N PRO A 194 17.39 3.20 32.04
CA PRO A 194 18.35 4.08 31.38
C PRO A 194 19.71 3.99 32.08
N ARG A 195 20.81 3.94 31.32
CA ARG A 195 22.14 3.95 31.94
C ARG A 195 22.28 5.27 32.72
N PRO A 196 22.64 5.23 34.01
CA PRO A 196 22.83 6.46 34.79
C PRO A 196 23.91 7.31 34.12
N GLU A 197 23.71 8.63 34.10
CA GLU A 197 24.67 9.59 33.51
C GLU A 197 26.04 9.52 34.19
N LYS A 198 26.09 9.13 35.48
CA LYS A 198 27.32 8.89 36.22
C LYS A 198 27.19 7.64 37.08
N TYR A 199 28.00 6.63 36.80
CA TYR A 199 28.27 5.55 37.74
C TYR A 199 29.16 6.10 38.86
N LYS A 200 28.69 6.09 40.11
CA LYS A 200 29.55 6.43 41.25
C LYS A 200 30.48 5.25 41.52
N ASN A 201 31.77 5.43 41.26
CA ASN A 201 32.79 4.50 41.73
C ASN A 201 32.85 4.55 43.26
N PHE A 202 33.00 3.38 43.88
CA PHE A 202 33.27 3.27 45.31
C PHE A 202 34.27 2.15 45.54
N SER A 203 35.09 2.32 46.57
CA SER A 203 35.99 1.28 47.09
C SER A 203 35.27 0.44 48.14
N LEU A 204 35.53 -0.86 48.14
CA LEU A 204 35.09 -1.75 49.21
C LEU A 204 35.89 -1.44 50.48
N VAL A 205 35.19 -1.15 51.56
CA VAL A 205 35.79 -1.00 52.89
C VAL A 205 35.64 -2.35 53.59
N PHE A 206 36.76 -2.99 53.88
CA PHE A 206 36.81 -4.20 54.69
C PHE A 206 37.07 -3.83 56.16
N PRO A 207 36.53 -4.57 57.13
CA PRO A 207 36.82 -4.37 58.56
C PRO A 207 38.30 -4.55 58.90
#